data_AF-A0A194Q2K3-F1
#
_entry.id   AF-A0A194Q2K3-F1
#
_cell.length_a   1.000
_cell.length_b   1.000
_cell.length_c   1.000
_cell.angle_alpha   90.00
_cell.angle_beta   90.00
_cell.angle_gamma   90.00
#
_symmetry.space_group_name_H-M   'P 1'
#
loop_
_entity.id
_entity.type
_entity.pdbx_description
1 polymer ?
#
loop_
_entity_poly.entity_id
_entity_poly.type
_entity_poly.pdbx_seq_one_letter_code
_entity_poly.pdbx_strand_id
1 'polypeptide(L)'
;MGCRQVEALKAERDGIEAALKEVRVELREEFLAALAEDGALDEPARSAAALGAALAPLQRRVADTLRRQEDLVADVQRAHSALMEARGGASGRDEALSRLCAAYDAYQDLTGNLKEGVKFYNDLTQLLVAFQNKVSDFCFARKTEKEELLKDLTQEAARGSQRPAR
;
A
#
# COMPACT_ATOMS: atom_id res chain seq x y z
N MET A 1 -9.47 -7.68 -34.97
CA MET A 1 -9.96 -6.55 -34.16
C MET A 1 -9.64 -6.71 -32.67
N GLY A 2 -9.73 -7.92 -32.10
CA GLY A 2 -9.57 -8.18 -30.65
C GLY A 2 -8.32 -7.60 -29.98
N CYS A 3 -7.12 -7.72 -30.56
CA CYS A 3 -5.89 -7.25 -29.89
C CYS A 3 -5.88 -5.75 -29.59
N ARG A 4 -6.47 -4.91 -30.46
CA ARG A 4 -6.58 -3.46 -30.19
C ARG A 4 -7.55 -3.16 -29.05
N GLN A 5 -8.61 -3.95 -28.91
CA GLN A 5 -9.57 -3.81 -27.81
C GLN A 5 -8.97 -4.27 -26.48
N VAL A 6 -8.09 -5.29 -26.50
CA VAL A 6 -7.34 -5.73 -25.31
C VAL A 6 -6.44 -4.61 -24.80
N GLU A 7 -5.65 -3.99 -25.69
CA GLU A 7 -4.75 -2.90 -25.30
C GLU A 7 -5.52 -1.66 -24.84
N ALA A 8 -6.68 -1.36 -25.44
CA ALA A 8 -7.55 -0.29 -24.96
C ALA A 8 -8.09 -0.56 -23.55
N LEU A 9 -8.50 -1.80 -23.25
CA LEU A 9 -8.95 -2.18 -21.90
C LEU A 9 -7.83 -2.08 -20.86
N LYS A 10 -6.61 -2.48 -21.21
CA LYS A 10 -5.44 -2.33 -20.32
C LYS A 10 -5.18 -0.84 -20.03
N ALA A 11 -5.09 -0.01 -21.06
CA ALA A 11 -4.89 1.43 -20.90
C ALA A 11 -6.01 2.10 -20.08
N GLU A 12 -7.27 1.66 -20.25
CA GLU A 12 -8.39 2.13 -19.43
C GLU A 12 -8.20 1.78 -17.95
N ARG A 13 -7.72 0.56 -17.66
CA ARG A 13 -7.45 0.12 -16.28
C ARG A 13 -6.28 0.85 -15.65
N ASP A 14 -5.21 1.14 -16.39
CA ASP A 14 -4.11 1.97 -15.90
C ASP A 14 -4.62 3.35 -15.48
N GLY A 15 -5.53 3.94 -16.27
CA GLY A 15 -6.20 5.20 -15.94
C GLY A 15 -7.13 5.11 -14.73
N ILE A 16 -7.82 3.97 -14.53
CA ILE A 16 -8.66 3.74 -13.33
C ILE A 16 -7.77 3.61 -12.09
N GLU A 17 -6.66 2.88 -12.18
CA GLU A 17 -5.71 2.71 -11.07
C GLU A 17 -5.09 4.06 -10.66
N ALA A 18 -4.68 4.87 -11.64
CA ALA A 18 -4.19 6.22 -11.39
C ALA A 18 -5.24 7.08 -10.66
N ALA A 19 -6.48 7.09 -11.18
CA ALA A 19 -7.57 7.82 -10.53
C ALA A 19 -7.85 7.31 -9.11
N LEU A 20 -7.80 6.00 -8.88
CA LEU A 20 -8.00 5.40 -7.56
C LEU A 20 -6.94 5.86 -6.55
N LYS A 21 -5.67 5.94 -6.99
CA LYS A 21 -4.55 6.45 -6.17
C LYS A 21 -4.69 7.93 -5.82
N GLU A 22 -5.44 8.70 -6.61
CA GLU A 22 -5.64 10.13 -6.42
C GLU A 22 -6.87 10.49 -5.60
N VAL A 23 -7.82 9.57 -5.39
CA VAL A 23 -9.03 9.83 -4.58
C VAL A 23 -8.63 10.20 -3.16
N ARG A 24 -9.10 11.36 -2.71
CA ARG A 24 -8.98 11.84 -1.33
C ARG A 24 -10.35 12.23 -0.81
N VAL A 25 -10.65 11.79 0.42
CA VAL A 25 -11.90 12.11 1.11
C VAL A 25 -11.52 12.78 2.43
N GLU A 26 -11.78 14.07 2.54
CA GLU A 26 -11.49 14.88 3.72
C GLU A 26 -12.75 15.04 4.56
N LEU A 27 -12.82 14.34 5.70
CA LEU A 27 -14.01 14.30 6.56
C LEU A 27 -13.87 15.15 7.83
N ARG A 28 -12.74 15.84 8.02
CA ARG A 28 -12.44 16.57 9.26
C ARG A 28 -13.52 17.59 9.61
N GLU A 29 -13.86 18.47 8.69
CA GLU A 29 -14.87 19.53 8.94
C GLU A 29 -16.26 18.94 9.13
N GLU A 30 -16.60 17.89 8.38
CA GLU A 30 -17.88 17.18 8.52
C GLU A 30 -18.01 16.52 9.90
N PHE A 31 -16.95 15.87 10.40
CA PHE A 31 -16.94 15.27 11.73
C PHE A 31 -16.98 16.31 12.84
N LEU A 32 -16.26 17.43 12.70
CA LEU A 32 -16.30 18.51 13.68
C LEU A 32 -17.69 19.15 13.75
N ALA A 33 -18.34 19.37 12.60
CA ALA A 33 -19.70 19.89 12.54
C ALA A 33 -20.71 18.91 13.16
N ALA A 34 -20.66 17.63 12.78
CA ALA A 34 -21.54 16.60 13.32
C ALA A 34 -21.39 16.43 14.84
N LEU A 35 -20.15 16.48 15.35
CA LEU A 35 -19.89 16.40 16.78
C LEU A 35 -20.40 17.65 17.53
N ALA A 36 -20.34 18.82 16.90
CA ALA A 36 -20.84 20.07 17.48
C ALA A 36 -22.38 20.13 17.53
N GLU A 37 -23.08 19.52 16.56
CA GLU A 37 -24.55 19.47 16.50
C GLU A 37 -25.14 18.35 17.37
N ASP A 38 -24.68 17.11 17.20
CA ASP A 38 -25.34 15.93 17.78
C ASP A 38 -24.70 15.48 19.11
N GLY A 39 -23.55 16.05 19.49
CA GLY A 39 -22.77 15.64 20.67
C GLY A 39 -22.20 14.20 20.58
N ALA A 40 -22.49 13.48 19.49
CA ALA A 40 -22.05 12.15 19.19
C ALA A 40 -21.78 12.01 17.69
N LEU A 41 -20.78 11.22 17.32
CA LEU A 41 -20.37 11.01 15.94
C LEU A 41 -20.51 9.53 15.58
N ASP A 42 -21.40 9.22 14.64
CA ASP A 42 -21.42 7.93 13.94
C ASP A 42 -20.40 7.96 12.80
N GLU A 43 -19.12 7.87 13.17
CA GLU A 43 -17.99 7.89 12.23
C GLU A 43 -18.07 6.76 11.19
N PRO A 44 -18.35 5.49 11.57
CA PRO A 44 -18.38 4.40 10.59
C PRO A 44 -19.40 4.61 9.48
N ALA A 45 -20.62 5.05 9.81
CA ALA A 45 -21.65 5.28 8.82
C ALA A 45 -21.31 6.44 7.88
N ARG A 46 -20.79 7.55 8.43
CA ARG A 46 -20.42 8.74 7.65
C ARG A 46 -19.21 8.48 6.75
N SER A 47 -18.18 7.84 7.28
CA SER A 47 -17.01 7.40 6.49
C SER A 47 -17.41 6.45 5.37
N ALA A 48 -18.24 5.44 5.67
CA ALA A 48 -18.69 4.48 4.66
C ALA A 48 -19.50 5.16 3.55
N ALA A 49 -20.37 6.11 3.90
CA ALA A 49 -21.16 6.86 2.93
C ALA A 49 -20.27 7.74 2.02
N ALA A 50 -19.34 8.49 2.61
CA ALA A 50 -18.47 9.38 1.86
C ALA A 50 -17.46 8.62 0.97
N LEU A 51 -16.84 7.57 1.50
CA LEU A 51 -15.98 6.67 0.72
C LEU A 51 -16.78 5.96 -0.38
N GLY A 52 -17.98 5.49 -0.06
CA GLY A 52 -18.88 4.86 -1.03
C GLY A 52 -19.22 5.82 -2.18
N ALA A 53 -19.56 7.07 -1.87
CA ALA A 53 -19.85 8.08 -2.88
C ALA A 53 -18.62 8.39 -3.76
N ALA A 54 -17.44 8.56 -3.15
CA ALA A 54 -16.21 8.85 -3.88
C ALA A 54 -15.75 7.69 -4.78
N LEU A 55 -15.90 6.45 -4.30
CA LEU A 55 -15.38 5.26 -4.99
C LEU A 55 -16.40 4.60 -5.93
N ALA A 56 -17.70 4.80 -5.75
CA ALA A 56 -18.74 4.17 -6.56
C ALA A 56 -18.56 4.34 -8.08
N PRO A 57 -18.18 5.53 -8.62
CA PRO A 57 -17.94 5.67 -10.05
C PRO A 57 -16.79 4.80 -10.55
N LEU A 58 -15.70 4.70 -9.77
CA LEU A 58 -14.55 3.87 -10.11
C LEU A 58 -14.90 2.38 -10.02
N GLN A 59 -15.63 1.97 -8.98
CA GLN A 59 -16.12 0.60 -8.82
C GLN A 59 -16.98 0.16 -10.01
N ARG A 60 -17.88 1.02 -10.48
CA ARG A 60 -18.70 0.74 -11.69
C ARG A 60 -17.84 0.58 -12.92
N ARG A 61 -16.86 1.48 -13.13
CA ARG A 61 -15.91 1.38 -14.26
C ARG A 61 -15.12 0.08 -14.21
N VAL A 62 -14.61 -0.32 -13.04
CA VAL A 62 -13.92 -1.60 -12.86
C VAL A 62 -14.84 -2.76 -13.25
N ALA A 63 -16.06 -2.82 -12.70
CA ALA A 63 -17.03 -3.85 -13.01
C ALA A 63 -17.35 -3.93 -14.52
N ASP A 64 -17.51 -2.78 -15.17
CA ASP A 64 -17.72 -2.71 -16.63
C ASP A 64 -16.51 -3.18 -17.43
N THR A 65 -15.28 -2.94 -16.96
CA THR A 65 -14.07 -3.49 -17.62
C THR A 65 -13.97 -5.00 -17.46
N LEU A 66 -14.44 -5.56 -16.34
CA LEU A 66 -14.42 -7.00 -16.10
C LEU A 66 -15.40 -7.72 -17.03
N ARG A 67 -16.65 -7.24 -17.11
CA ARG A 67 -17.65 -7.77 -18.04
C ARG A 67 -17.19 -7.71 -19.50
N ARG A 68 -16.65 -6.56 -19.94
CA ARG A 68 -16.11 -6.42 -21.30
C ARG A 68 -14.92 -7.34 -21.58
N GLN A 69 -14.10 -7.64 -20.56
CA GLN A 69 -13.02 -8.60 -20.70
C GLN A 69 -13.56 -10.02 -20.95
N GLU A 70 -14.60 -10.44 -20.23
CA GLU A 70 -15.19 -11.77 -20.41
C GLU A 70 -15.66 -11.99 -21.86
N ASP A 71 -16.40 -11.02 -22.40
CA ASP A 71 -16.86 -11.05 -23.80
C ASP A 71 -15.68 -11.08 -24.78
N LEU A 72 -14.69 -10.22 -24.55
CA LEU A 72 -13.52 -10.10 -25.41
C LEU A 72 -12.65 -11.37 -25.40
N VAL A 73 -12.50 -12.02 -24.24
CA VAL A 73 -11.79 -13.30 -24.12
C VAL A 73 -12.51 -14.37 -24.92
N ALA A 74 -13.84 -14.46 -24.82
CA ALA A 74 -14.61 -15.41 -25.60
C ALA A 74 -14.49 -15.16 -27.12
N ASP A 75 -14.52 -13.90 -27.55
CA ASP A 75 -14.31 -13.53 -28.96
C ASP A 75 -12.92 -13.89 -29.47
N VAL A 76 -11.88 -13.59 -28.68
CA VAL A 76 -10.49 -13.91 -29.03
C VAL A 76 -10.30 -15.42 -29.11
N GLN A 77 -10.85 -16.19 -28.18
CA GLN A 77 -10.81 -17.65 -28.21
C GLN A 77 -11.48 -18.21 -29.46
N ARG A 78 -12.70 -17.76 -29.79
CA ARG A 78 -13.40 -18.18 -31.02
C ARG A 78 -12.59 -17.88 -32.28
N ALA A 79 -12.07 -16.65 -32.39
CA ALA A 79 -11.27 -16.24 -33.53
C ALA A 79 -9.95 -17.03 -33.63
N HIS A 80 -9.33 -17.34 -32.49
CA HIS A 80 -8.12 -18.15 -32.42
C HIS A 80 -8.38 -19.60 -32.86
N SER A 81 -9.45 -20.23 -32.37
CA SER A 81 -9.83 -21.59 -32.77
C SER A 81 -10.05 -21.69 -34.29
N ALA A 82 -10.83 -20.76 -34.87
CA ALA A 82 -11.06 -20.73 -36.32
C ALA A 82 -9.76 -20.55 -37.12
N LEU A 83 -8.81 -19.74 -36.61
CA LEU A 83 -7.50 -19.56 -37.23
C LEU A 83 -6.65 -20.84 -37.17
N MET A 84 -6.67 -21.54 -36.04
CA MET A 84 -5.92 -22.79 -35.87
C MET A 84 -6.47 -23.90 -36.75
N GLU A 85 -7.79 -24.01 -36.89
CA GLU A 85 -8.43 -24.94 -37.83
C GLU A 85 -8.02 -24.66 -39.28
N ALA A 86 -8.04 -23.38 -39.70
CA ALA A 86 -7.63 -22.99 -41.05
C ALA A 86 -6.13 -23.21 -41.33
N ARG A 87 -5.28 -23.21 -40.28
CA ARG A 87 -3.82 -23.45 -40.39
C ARG A 87 -3.42 -24.91 -40.26
N GLY A 88 -4.34 -25.82 -39.94
CA GLY A 88 -4.02 -27.24 -39.70
C GLY A 88 -3.42 -27.51 -38.31
N GLY A 89 -3.67 -26.64 -37.33
CA GLY A 89 -3.20 -26.78 -35.94
C GLY A 89 -1.97 -25.96 -35.58
N ALA A 90 -1.57 -26.05 -34.30
CA ALA A 90 -0.39 -25.37 -33.78
C ALA A 90 0.90 -26.10 -34.20
N SER A 91 1.92 -25.33 -34.55
CA SER A 91 3.25 -25.84 -34.91
C SER A 91 4.24 -25.75 -33.74
N GLY A 92 5.37 -26.46 -33.81
CA GLY A 92 6.44 -26.32 -32.81
C GLY A 92 7.01 -24.90 -32.70
N ARG A 93 6.84 -24.05 -33.72
CA ARG A 93 7.16 -22.62 -33.66
C ARG A 93 6.18 -21.88 -32.75
N ASP A 94 4.90 -22.21 -32.78
CA ASP A 94 3.87 -21.54 -31.97
C ASP A 94 4.08 -21.87 -30.48
N GLU A 95 4.46 -23.12 -30.18
CA GLU A 95 4.86 -23.50 -28.82
C GLU A 95 6.08 -22.72 -28.33
N ALA A 96 7.11 -22.58 -29.17
CA ALA A 96 8.30 -21.82 -28.81
C ALA A 96 8.00 -20.34 -28.55
N LEU A 97 7.16 -19.71 -29.39
CA LEU A 97 6.72 -18.32 -29.19
C LEU A 97 5.89 -18.17 -27.92
N SER A 98 4.98 -19.10 -27.64
CA SER A 98 4.19 -19.12 -26.41
C SER A 98 5.07 -19.19 -25.16
N ARG A 99 6.10 -20.05 -25.16
CA ARG A 99 7.08 -20.14 -24.06
C ARG A 99 7.85 -18.84 -23.86
N LEU A 100 8.22 -18.15 -24.94
CA LEU A 100 8.91 -16.86 -24.85
C LEU A 100 8.01 -15.77 -24.24
N CYS A 101 6.74 -15.72 -24.63
CA CYS A 101 5.77 -14.81 -24.01
C CYS A 101 5.59 -15.11 -22.51
N ALA A 102 5.39 -16.38 -22.15
CA ALA A 102 5.26 -16.77 -20.74
C ALA A 102 6.51 -16.44 -19.91
N ALA A 103 7.71 -16.60 -20.49
CA ALA A 103 8.96 -16.23 -19.83
C ALA A 103 9.09 -14.72 -19.63
N TYR A 104 8.63 -13.91 -20.59
CA TYR A 104 8.60 -12.45 -20.46
C TYR A 104 7.64 -12.01 -19.35
N ASP A 105 6.43 -12.57 -19.30
CA ASP A 105 5.43 -12.26 -18.28
C ASP A 105 5.98 -12.62 -16.89
N ALA A 106 6.55 -13.82 -16.73
CA ALA A 106 7.19 -14.24 -15.48
C ALA A 106 8.36 -13.33 -15.07
N TYR A 107 9.16 -12.85 -16.03
CA TYR A 107 10.23 -11.90 -15.75
C TYR A 107 9.70 -10.56 -15.24
N GLN A 108 8.63 -10.04 -15.84
CA GLN A 108 8.02 -8.79 -15.43
C GLN A 108 7.41 -8.90 -14.03
N ASP A 109 6.70 -9.99 -13.73
CA ASP A 109 6.14 -10.26 -12.42
C ASP A 109 7.23 -10.35 -11.34
N LEU A 110 8.28 -11.15 -11.58
CA LEU A 110 9.41 -11.28 -10.67
C LEU A 110 10.12 -9.93 -10.44
N THR A 111 10.33 -9.15 -11.50
CA THR A 111 10.97 -7.85 -11.41
C THR A 111 10.10 -6.84 -10.67
N GLY A 112 8.78 -6.88 -10.86
CA GLY A 112 7.81 -6.08 -10.11
C GLY A 112 7.87 -6.39 -8.61
N ASN A 113 7.78 -7.66 -8.26
CA ASN A 113 7.86 -8.12 -6.87
C ASN A 113 9.19 -7.73 -6.21
N LEU A 114 10.31 -7.84 -6.92
CA LEU A 114 11.62 -7.41 -6.42
C LEU A 114 11.69 -5.90 -6.17
N LYS A 115 11.15 -5.08 -7.08
CA LYS A 115 11.11 -3.62 -6.90
C LYS A 115 10.29 -3.23 -5.68
N GLU A 116 9.14 -3.87 -5.48
CA GLU A 116 8.31 -3.67 -4.29
C GLU A 116 9.05 -4.09 -3.02
N GLY A 117 9.71 -5.25 -3.02
CA GLY A 117 10.54 -5.73 -1.92
C GLY A 117 11.68 -4.77 -1.56
N VAL A 118 12.40 -4.26 -2.56
CA VAL A 118 13.48 -3.26 -2.34
C VAL A 118 12.92 -1.99 -1.69
N LYS A 119 11.79 -1.47 -2.19
CA LYS A 119 11.13 -0.30 -1.58
C LYS A 119 10.74 -0.60 -0.14
N PHE A 120 10.11 -1.74 0.12
CA PHE A 120 9.71 -2.16 1.45
C PHE A 120 10.88 -2.19 2.43
N TYR A 121 12.01 -2.82 2.07
CA TYR A 121 13.17 -2.89 2.95
C TYR A 121 13.83 -1.53 3.17
N ASN A 122 13.85 -0.65 2.16
CA ASN A 122 14.33 0.72 2.34
C ASN A 122 13.46 1.52 3.31
N ASP A 123 12.13 1.42 3.19
CA ASP A 123 11.18 2.06 4.10
C ASP A 123 11.30 1.49 5.53
N LEU A 124 11.47 0.16 5.65
CA LEU A 124 11.69 -0.53 6.93
C LEU A 124 12.99 -0.09 7.61
N THR A 125 14.08 0.07 6.86
CA THR A 125 15.35 0.56 7.40
C THR A 125 15.19 1.95 8.02
N GLN A 126 14.47 2.87 7.37
CA GLN A 126 14.21 4.20 7.93
C GLN A 126 13.44 4.12 9.25
N LEU A 127 12.42 3.26 9.32
CA LEU A 127 11.66 3.03 10.54
C LEU A 127 12.53 2.47 11.66
N LEU A 128 13.42 1.52 11.35
CA LEU A 128 14.34 0.92 12.31
C LEU A 128 15.37 1.91 12.83
N VAL A 129 15.89 2.81 11.99
CA VAL A 129 16.79 3.90 12.42
C VAL A 129 16.08 4.85 13.38
N ALA A 130 14.85 5.25 13.06
CA ALA A 130 14.06 6.09 13.96
C ALA A 130 13.79 5.39 15.31
N PHE A 131 13.51 4.09 15.28
CA PHE A 131 13.34 3.29 16.49
C PHE A 131 14.64 3.16 17.29
N GLN A 132 15.77 2.91 16.62
CA GLN A 132 17.09 2.85 17.25
C GLN A 132 17.43 4.15 17.98
N ASN A 133 17.16 5.30 17.35
CA ASN A 133 17.36 6.60 17.98
C ASN A 133 16.52 6.75 19.25
N LYS A 134 15.23 6.36 19.22
CA LYS A 134 14.37 6.36 20.42
C LYS A 134 14.94 5.50 21.55
N VAL A 135 15.47 4.32 21.23
CA VAL A 135 16.10 3.44 22.23
C VAL A 135 17.37 4.09 22.80
N SER A 136 18.21 4.70 21.95
CA SER A 136 19.41 5.40 22.39
C SER A 136 19.07 6.58 23.31
N ASP A 137 18.08 7.39 22.95
CA ASP A 137 17.63 8.54 23.73
C ASP A 137 17.07 8.10 25.08
N PHE A 138 16.28 7.02 25.11
CA PHE A 138 15.79 6.43 26.36
C PHE A 138 16.95 5.97 27.27
N CYS A 139 17.91 5.23 26.73
CA CYS A 139 19.08 4.76 27.48
C CYS A 139 19.91 5.94 28.01
N PHE A 140 20.08 7.00 27.20
CA PHE A 140 20.78 8.21 27.62
C PHE A 140 20.05 8.92 28.77
N ALA A 141 18.74 9.14 28.64
CA ALA A 141 17.93 9.74 29.69
C ALA A 141 18.02 8.95 31.01
N ARG A 142 17.92 7.61 30.96
CA ARG A 142 18.07 6.75 32.14
C ARG A 142 19.46 6.85 32.77
N LYS A 143 20.51 6.99 31.96
CA LYS A 143 21.88 7.17 32.45
C LYS A 143 22.05 8.52 33.15
N THR A 144 21.54 9.59 32.54
CA THR A 144 21.57 10.94 33.13
C THR A 144 20.79 10.98 34.44
N GLU A 145 19.56 10.45 34.48
CA GLU A 145 18.75 10.36 35.71
C GLU A 145 19.51 9.63 36.83
N LYS A 146 20.18 8.51 36.51
CA LYS A 146 21.00 7.77 37.48
C LYS A 146 22.15 8.61 38.01
N GLU A 147 22.85 9.34 37.14
CA GLU A 147 23.97 10.20 37.52
C GLU A 147 23.53 11.39 38.38
N GLU A 148 22.36 11.97 38.11
CA GLU A 148 21.75 13.03 38.92
C GLU A 148 21.35 12.51 40.30
N LEU A 149 20.62 11.38 40.37
CA LEU A 149 20.25 10.72 41.63
C LEU A 149 21.47 10.40 42.51
N LEU A 150 22.56 9.91 41.91
CA LEU A 150 23.80 9.62 42.64
C LEU A 150 24.47 10.88 43.19
N LYS A 151 24.45 11.99 42.44
CA LYS A 151 24.96 13.28 42.93
C LYS A 151 24.14 13.77 44.12
N ASP A 152 22.83 13.70 44.04
CA ASP A 152 21.92 14.14 45.11
C ASP A 152 22.13 13.31 46.39
N LEU A 153 22.14 11.98 46.27
CA LEU A 153 22.45 11.06 47.38
C LEU A 153 23.81 11.37 48.04
N THR A 154 24.83 11.62 47.23
CA THR A 154 26.18 11.93 47.74
C THR A 154 26.21 13.27 48.47
N GLN A 155 25.50 14.29 47.96
CA GLN A 155 25.38 15.59 48.63
C GLN A 155 24.59 15.49 49.94
N GLU A 156 23.49 14.74 49.97
CA GLU A 156 22.72 14.50 51.19
C GLU A 156 23.53 13.78 52.26
N ALA A 157 24.26 12.71 51.89
CA ALA A 157 25.13 11.98 52.79
C ALA A 157 26.24 12.88 53.38
N ALA A 158 26.84 13.75 52.57
CA ALA A 158 27.85 14.71 53.02
C ALA A 158 27.27 15.74 54.02
N ARG A 159 26.02 16.19 53.82
CA ARG A 159 25.32 17.08 54.76
C ARG A 159 24.95 16.38 56.07
N GLY A 160 24.55 15.11 56.00
CA GLY A 160 24.24 14.28 57.18
C GLY A 160 25.45 13.99 58.09
N SER A 161 26.66 13.99 57.52
CA SER A 161 27.92 13.78 58.26
C SER A 161 28.41 15.01 59.04
N GLN A 162 27.80 16.20 58.89
CA GLN A 162 28.21 17.44 59.57
C GLN A 162 27.49 17.69 60.91
N ARG A 163 26.92 16.67 61.55
CA ARG A 163 26.34 16.83 62.89
C ARG A 163 27.48 17.01 63.90
N PRO A 164 27.65 18.19 64.52
CA PRO A 164 28.82 18.48 65.35
C PRO A 164 28.80 17.58 66.59
N ALA A 165 29.96 16.96 66.87
CA ALA A 165 30.20 16.26 68.13
C ALA A 165 29.93 17.23 69.29
N ARG A 166 29.03 16.83 70.18
CA ARG A 166 28.73 17.53 71.43
C ARG A 166 29.19 16.67 72.59
#